data_AF-A0A7K7XRK6-F1
#
_entry.id   AF-A0A7K7XRK6-F1
#
_cell.length_a   1.000
_cell.length_b   1.000
_cell.length_c   1.000
_cell.angle_alpha   90.00
_cell.angle_beta   90.00
_cell.angle_gamma   90.00
#
_symmetry.space_group_name_H-M   'P 1'
#
loop_
_entity.id
_entity.type
_entity.pdbx_description
1 polymer ?
#
loop_
_entity_poly.entity_id
_entity_poly.type
_entity_poly.pdbx_seq_one_letter_code
_entity_poly.pdbx_strand_id
1 'polypeptide(L)'
;PSPPFCPPTGTQTPAKKPRSRSILQSLFCCLCRDEGEPCTGTTGAPLLVEENGALPKAAVKHLLPEIKPQDASKLCVVIDLDETLVHSSFKPVNNADFIIPVEIDGIMHQVYVLKRPHVDEFLQRMGELFECVLFTASLAKYADPVADLLDKWGAFRARLFRESCVFHRGNYVKDLSRLGRDLRRIIIVDNSPASYIFHPDNAVPVASWFDNMADTELLDLLPFFERLSKVEDVYAVLKKQRTNS
;
A
#
# COMPACT_ATOMS: atom_id res chain seq x y z
N PRO A 1 -75.05 8.07 27.21
CA PRO A 1 -75.68 7.44 26.02
C PRO A 1 -74.93 7.87 24.76
N SER A 2 -73.99 7.03 24.32
CA SER A 2 -73.17 7.27 23.14
C SER A 2 -73.28 6.05 22.23
N PRO A 3 -73.71 6.24 20.97
CA PRO A 3 -73.31 5.37 19.87
C PRO A 3 -72.92 6.20 18.62
N PRO A 4 -72.46 5.59 17.50
CA PRO A 4 -71.56 4.44 17.34
C PRO A 4 -70.45 4.62 16.26
N PHE A 5 -69.59 3.60 16.16
CA PHE A 5 -68.58 3.23 15.12
C PHE A 5 -69.11 3.33 13.64
N CYS A 6 -68.34 3.42 12.53
CA CYS A 6 -67.08 2.79 12.04
C CYS A 6 -66.66 3.41 10.63
N PRO A 7 -65.74 2.84 9.78
CA PRO A 7 -64.28 3.02 9.61
C PRO A 7 -63.89 3.59 8.18
N PRO A 8 -62.79 3.19 7.49
CA PRO A 8 -61.35 3.45 7.66
C PRO A 8 -60.76 4.36 6.55
N THR A 9 -59.63 5.03 6.79
CA THR A 9 -58.78 5.56 5.70
C THR A 9 -57.31 5.28 5.99
N GLY A 10 -56.73 4.37 5.21
CA GLY A 10 -55.29 4.25 5.06
C GLY A 10 -54.79 5.28 4.06
N THR A 11 -53.59 5.82 4.29
CA THR A 11 -52.71 6.34 3.24
C THR A 11 -51.28 6.50 3.76
N GLN A 12 -50.42 5.60 3.25
CA GLN A 12 -49.08 5.87 2.71
C GLN A 12 -47.99 6.44 3.65
N THR A 13 -47.13 5.53 4.11
CA THR A 13 -45.76 5.81 4.56
C THR A 13 -44.89 6.34 3.41
N PRO A 14 -44.08 7.40 3.59
CA PRO A 14 -43.17 7.87 2.56
C PRO A 14 -41.99 6.90 2.37
N ALA A 15 -41.71 6.58 1.11
CA ALA A 15 -40.65 5.69 0.68
C ALA A 15 -39.27 6.15 1.16
N LYS A 16 -38.48 5.22 1.72
CA LYS A 16 -37.07 5.41 2.06
C LYS A 16 -36.27 5.57 0.76
N LYS A 17 -35.71 6.77 0.55
CA LYS A 17 -34.69 7.03 -0.48
C LYS A 17 -33.46 6.14 -0.23
N PRO A 18 -32.83 5.57 -1.27
CA PRO A 18 -31.63 4.76 -1.09
C PRO A 18 -30.48 5.68 -0.63
N ARG A 19 -29.83 5.30 0.46
CA ARG A 19 -28.59 5.94 0.92
C ARG A 19 -27.50 5.71 -0.14
N SER A 20 -27.01 6.81 -0.69
CA SER A 20 -25.76 6.87 -1.48
C SER A 20 -24.64 6.14 -0.74
N ARG A 21 -24.03 5.14 -1.39
CA ARG A 21 -22.90 4.36 -0.88
C ARG A 21 -21.62 5.17 -1.11
N SER A 22 -20.81 5.35 -0.06
CA SER A 22 -19.57 6.14 -0.08
C SER A 22 -18.45 5.43 -0.87
N ILE A 23 -17.98 6.07 -1.93
CA ILE A 23 -16.88 5.62 -2.83
C ILE A 23 -15.50 6.12 -2.32
N LEU A 24 -15.47 6.93 -1.25
CA LEU A 24 -14.28 7.64 -0.76
C LEU A 24 -13.24 6.74 -0.05
N GLN A 25 -13.59 5.49 0.25
CA GLN A 25 -12.68 4.50 0.84
C GLN A 25 -11.67 3.94 -0.20
N SER A 26 -11.87 4.27 -1.48
CA SER A 26 -11.02 3.83 -2.57
C SER A 26 -9.63 4.49 -2.61
N LEU A 27 -9.38 5.55 -1.83
CA LEU A 27 -8.08 6.24 -1.85
C LEU A 27 -7.08 5.77 -0.78
N PHE A 28 -7.57 5.35 0.39
CA PHE A 28 -6.78 4.89 1.54
C PHE A 28 -7.26 3.49 1.97
N CYS A 29 -6.89 2.46 1.22
CA CYS A 29 -7.58 1.17 1.30
C CYS A 29 -7.65 0.61 2.74
N CYS A 30 -8.87 0.47 3.25
CA CYS A 30 -9.28 -0.52 4.24
C CYS A 30 -10.66 -1.05 3.82
N LEU A 31 -10.74 -2.33 3.43
CA LEU A 31 -11.94 -3.16 3.15
C LEU A 31 -12.82 -2.76 1.95
N CYS A 32 -12.74 -3.52 0.85
CA CYS A 32 -13.81 -3.65 -0.14
C CYS A 32 -14.19 -5.12 -0.33
N ARG A 33 -15.51 -5.40 -0.24
CA ARG A 33 -16.12 -6.73 -0.34
C ARG A 33 -16.65 -6.97 -1.76
N ASP A 34 -16.41 -8.21 -2.17
CA ASP A 34 -16.74 -8.97 -3.38
C ASP A 34 -17.96 -8.53 -4.21
N GLU A 35 -17.79 -8.41 -5.53
CA GLU A 35 -18.80 -8.68 -6.56
C GLU A 35 -18.02 -9.12 -7.83
N GLY A 36 -18.15 -10.40 -8.20
CA GLY A 36 -17.60 -10.95 -9.43
C GLY A 36 -18.63 -11.05 -10.55
N GLU A 37 -18.17 -11.04 -11.80
CA GLU A 37 -18.66 -11.92 -12.88
C GLU A 37 -17.66 -11.96 -14.06
N PRO A 38 -17.61 -13.07 -14.84
CA PRO A 38 -16.54 -13.36 -15.80
C PRO A 38 -16.92 -13.03 -17.26
N CYS A 39 -15.94 -12.64 -18.07
CA CYS A 39 -16.12 -12.53 -19.53
C CYS A 39 -15.32 -13.59 -20.28
N THR A 40 -16.06 -14.53 -20.88
CA THR A 40 -15.66 -15.46 -21.93
C THR A 40 -15.60 -14.76 -23.30
N GLY A 41 -14.61 -15.08 -24.13
CA GLY A 41 -14.59 -14.67 -25.53
C GLY A 41 -13.40 -15.23 -26.31
N THR A 42 -13.64 -16.31 -27.05
CA THR A 42 -12.70 -16.99 -27.95
C THR A 42 -12.96 -16.58 -29.40
N THR A 43 -11.94 -16.14 -30.13
CA THR A 43 -11.72 -16.28 -31.59
C THR A 43 -10.29 -15.72 -31.84
N GLY A 44 -9.33 -16.34 -32.51
CA GLY A 44 -9.33 -17.34 -33.56
C GLY A 44 -8.76 -16.71 -34.84
N ALA A 45 -7.42 -16.68 -35.00
CA ALA A 45 -6.78 -16.42 -36.30
C ALA A 45 -5.46 -17.23 -36.39
N PRO A 46 -5.09 -17.74 -37.58
CA PRO A 46 -4.19 -18.89 -37.72
C PRO A 46 -2.71 -18.49 -37.61
N LEU A 47 -1.95 -19.30 -36.87
CA LEU A 47 -0.50 -19.23 -36.81
C LEU A 47 0.10 -19.74 -38.12
N LEU A 48 0.73 -18.87 -38.88
CA LEU A 48 1.69 -19.26 -39.90
C LEU A 48 2.97 -19.72 -39.18
N VAL A 49 3.33 -20.97 -39.42
CA VAL A 49 4.53 -21.62 -38.89
C VAL A 49 5.72 -21.11 -39.71
N GLU A 50 6.61 -20.31 -39.11
CA GLU A 50 7.98 -20.19 -39.59
C GLU A 50 8.88 -21.12 -38.76
N GLU A 51 9.54 -22.01 -39.50
CA GLU A 51 10.50 -22.99 -39.05
C GLU A 51 11.84 -22.28 -38.74
N ASN A 52 12.41 -22.57 -37.56
CA ASN A 52 13.68 -22.07 -37.00
C ASN A 52 13.69 -20.67 -36.38
N GLY A 53 13.67 -20.62 -35.04
CA GLY A 53 14.09 -19.45 -34.27
C GLY A 53 13.55 -19.50 -32.84
N ALA A 54 14.44 -19.44 -31.85
CA ALA A 54 14.07 -19.36 -30.44
C ALA A 54 12.97 -18.30 -30.24
N LEU A 55 11.89 -18.66 -29.52
CA LEU A 55 10.93 -17.66 -29.05
C LEU A 55 11.72 -16.53 -28.38
N PRO A 56 11.55 -15.26 -28.77
CA PRO A 56 12.11 -14.17 -27.99
C PRO A 56 11.48 -14.28 -26.61
N LYS A 57 12.29 -14.69 -25.63
CA LYS A 57 11.92 -14.72 -24.23
C LYS A 57 11.59 -13.27 -23.90
N ALA A 58 10.30 -12.92 -23.91
CA ALA A 58 9.86 -11.54 -23.66
C ALA A 58 10.56 -11.05 -22.40
N ALA A 59 11.37 -10.01 -22.52
CA ALA A 59 12.17 -9.51 -21.42
C ALA A 59 11.19 -9.15 -20.28
N VAL A 60 11.33 -9.83 -19.14
CA VAL A 60 10.48 -9.57 -17.98
C VAL A 60 10.80 -8.14 -17.52
N LYS A 61 9.87 -7.21 -17.74
CA LYS A 61 10.02 -5.84 -17.30
C LYS A 61 9.87 -5.78 -15.78
N HIS A 62 10.97 -5.54 -15.09
CA HIS A 62 10.97 -5.31 -13.64
C HIS A 62 10.36 -3.95 -13.28
N LEU A 63 9.86 -3.84 -12.04
CA LEU A 63 9.25 -2.61 -11.52
C LEU A 63 10.29 -1.53 -11.19
N LEU A 64 11.51 -1.94 -10.80
CA LEU A 64 12.60 -1.01 -10.52
C LEU A 64 13.59 -0.98 -11.69
N PRO A 65 14.24 0.18 -11.93
CA PRO A 65 15.38 0.25 -12.84
C PRO A 65 16.61 -0.49 -12.26
N GLU A 66 17.69 -0.49 -13.04
CA GLU A 66 18.99 -0.96 -12.59
C GLU A 66 19.44 -0.23 -11.31
N ILE A 67 20.16 -0.94 -10.45
CA ILE A 67 20.64 -0.42 -9.18
C ILE A 67 21.69 0.67 -9.46
N LYS A 68 21.56 1.81 -8.78
CA LYS A 68 22.56 2.89 -8.88
C LYS A 68 23.85 2.46 -8.17
N PRO A 69 25.04 2.87 -8.64
CA PRO A 69 26.32 2.45 -8.06
C PRO A 69 26.43 2.65 -6.53
N GLN A 70 25.88 3.74 -6.00
CA GLN A 70 25.91 4.04 -4.56
C GLN A 70 25.08 3.10 -3.68
N ASP A 71 24.14 2.35 -4.27
CA ASP A 71 23.24 1.45 -3.56
C ASP A 71 23.56 -0.03 -3.87
N ALA A 72 24.58 -0.33 -4.69
CA ALA A 72 24.91 -1.67 -5.16
C ALA A 72 25.21 -2.70 -4.04
N SER A 73 25.75 -2.24 -2.91
CA SER A 73 26.05 -3.09 -1.75
C SER A 73 24.93 -3.13 -0.71
N LYS A 74 23.88 -2.31 -0.87
CA LYS A 74 22.80 -2.19 0.11
C LYS A 74 21.76 -3.29 -0.09
N LEU A 75 20.96 -3.53 0.94
CA LEU A 75 19.70 -4.28 0.79
C LEU A 75 18.62 -3.32 0.27
N CYS A 76 17.65 -3.87 -0.45
CA CYS A 76 16.45 -3.14 -0.83
C CYS A 76 15.42 -3.23 0.30
N VAL A 77 14.84 -2.11 0.71
CA VAL A 77 13.74 -2.09 1.67
C VAL A 77 12.52 -1.44 1.04
N VAL A 78 11.45 -2.20 0.97
CA VAL A 78 10.13 -1.76 0.55
C VAL A 78 9.40 -1.24 1.77
N ILE A 79 8.94 0.01 1.74
CA ILE A 79 8.28 0.66 2.86
C ILE A 79 6.89 1.10 2.40
N ASP A 80 5.87 0.67 3.15
CA ASP A 80 4.50 1.14 2.95
C ASP A 80 4.28 2.58 3.44
N LEU A 81 3.17 3.20 3.03
CA LEU A 81 2.85 4.59 3.37
C LEU A 81 1.79 4.69 4.46
N ASP A 82 0.56 4.29 4.14
CA ASP A 82 -0.64 4.53 4.95
C ASP A 82 -0.70 3.54 6.11
N GLU A 83 -1.03 4.04 7.31
CA GLU A 83 -0.97 3.32 8.58
C GLU A 83 0.42 2.76 8.95
N THR A 84 1.45 3.01 8.14
CA THR A 84 2.86 2.64 8.39
C THR A 84 3.69 3.87 8.75
N LEU A 85 3.74 4.89 7.89
CA LEU A 85 4.50 6.14 8.09
C LEU A 85 3.60 7.33 8.41
N VAL A 86 2.36 7.30 7.93
CA VAL A 86 1.37 8.37 8.08
C VAL A 86 -0.02 7.79 8.25
N HIS A 87 -0.97 8.60 8.70
CA HIS A 87 -2.40 8.30 8.63
C HIS A 87 -3.13 9.45 7.96
N SER A 88 -4.07 9.13 7.07
CA SER A 88 -4.78 10.10 6.25
C SER A 88 -6.29 10.01 6.38
N SER A 89 -6.95 11.18 6.38
CA SER A 89 -8.40 11.28 6.57
C SER A 89 -9.00 12.36 5.67
N PHE A 90 -10.19 12.08 5.11
CA PHE A 90 -11.01 13.11 4.44
C PHE A 90 -11.77 14.00 5.43
N LYS A 91 -11.87 13.59 6.70
CA LYS A 91 -12.45 14.42 7.76
C LYS A 91 -11.36 15.37 8.28
N PRO A 92 -11.69 16.66 8.50
CA PRO A 92 -10.78 17.61 9.11
C PRO A 92 -10.18 17.11 10.42
N VAL A 93 -8.86 17.27 10.56
CA VAL A 93 -8.09 16.99 11.77
C VAL A 93 -7.39 18.26 12.20
N ASN A 94 -7.55 18.67 13.46
CA ASN A 94 -7.10 19.99 13.95
C ASN A 94 -5.58 20.18 13.89
N ASN A 95 -4.81 19.10 14.02
CA ASN A 95 -3.36 19.09 14.12
C ASN A 95 -2.72 18.27 12.98
N ALA A 96 -3.31 18.30 11.78
CA ALA A 96 -2.73 17.66 10.62
C ALA A 96 -1.35 18.26 10.31
N ASP A 97 -0.37 17.40 10.03
CA ASP A 97 0.96 17.81 9.59
C ASP A 97 0.92 18.35 8.16
N PHE A 98 0.12 17.69 7.29
CA PHE A 98 -0.09 18.09 5.90
C PHE A 98 -1.57 18.15 5.55
N ILE A 99 -1.91 19.03 4.61
CA ILE A 99 -3.23 19.05 3.97
C ILE A 99 -3.00 18.97 2.47
N ILE A 100 -3.37 17.84 1.88
CA ILE A 100 -3.15 17.54 0.46
C ILE A 100 -4.46 17.71 -0.31
N PRO A 101 -4.53 18.63 -1.28
CA PRO A 101 -5.67 18.74 -2.17
C PRO A 101 -5.62 17.61 -3.22
N VAL A 102 -6.64 16.77 -3.26
CA VAL A 102 -6.75 15.64 -4.19
C VAL A 102 -8.03 15.76 -5.00
N GLU A 103 -7.91 15.69 -6.33
CA GLU A 103 -9.06 15.65 -7.23
C GLU A 103 -9.64 14.24 -7.32
N ILE A 104 -10.96 14.12 -7.13
CA ILE A 104 -11.73 12.89 -7.24
C ILE A 104 -12.97 13.20 -8.06
N ASP A 105 -13.12 12.57 -9.22
CA ASP A 105 -14.26 12.76 -10.11
C ASP A 105 -14.56 14.24 -10.44
N GLY A 106 -13.51 15.04 -10.65
CA GLY A 106 -13.62 16.48 -10.93
C GLY A 106 -13.85 17.37 -9.71
N ILE A 107 -13.91 16.80 -8.50
CA ILE A 107 -14.13 17.53 -7.25
C ILE A 107 -12.84 17.54 -6.43
N MET A 108 -12.43 18.72 -5.97
CA MET A 108 -11.28 18.87 -5.08
C MET A 108 -11.68 18.52 -3.64
N HIS A 109 -10.99 17.53 -3.08
CA HIS A 109 -11.12 17.12 -1.68
C HIS A 109 -9.83 17.44 -0.92
N GLN A 110 -9.96 17.86 0.33
CA GLN A 110 -8.82 18.02 1.23
C GLN A 110 -8.58 16.73 1.99
N VAL A 111 -7.34 16.23 1.94
CA VAL A 111 -6.86 15.08 2.72
C VAL A 111 -5.99 15.60 3.84
N TYR A 112 -6.34 15.29 5.07
CA TYR A 112 -5.60 15.66 6.27
C TYR A 112 -4.69 14.50 6.65
N VAL A 113 -3.38 14.76 6.70
CA VAL A 113 -2.35 13.74 6.94
C VAL A 113 -1.69 14.00 8.27
N LEU A 114 -1.60 12.98 9.11
CA LEU A 114 -0.81 12.96 10.33
C LEU A 114 0.45 12.14 10.10
N LYS A 115 1.58 12.61 10.60
CA LYS A 115 2.85 11.88 10.59
C LYS A 115 2.93 10.97 11.80
N ARG A 116 3.32 9.72 11.58
CA ARG A 116 3.66 8.83 12.68
C ARG A 116 4.85 9.40 13.46
N PRO A 117 4.85 9.36 14.81
CA PRO A 117 6.01 9.76 15.59
C PRO A 117 7.30 9.10 15.08
N HIS A 118 8.40 9.85 15.14
CA HIS A 118 9.74 9.40 14.71
C HIS A 118 9.91 9.09 13.21
N VAL A 119 8.92 9.33 12.35
CA VAL A 119 9.03 9.06 10.90
C VAL A 119 10.19 9.79 10.21
N ASP A 120 10.49 11.02 10.64
CA ASP A 120 11.59 11.83 10.10
C ASP A 120 12.95 11.18 10.38
N GLU A 121 13.20 10.81 11.65
CA GLU A 121 14.40 10.10 12.08
C GLU A 121 14.51 8.73 11.41
N PHE A 122 13.38 8.02 11.32
CA PHE A 122 13.30 6.72 10.66
C PHE A 122 13.71 6.79 9.19
N LEU A 123 13.09 7.68 8.40
CA LEU A 123 13.39 7.78 6.96
C LEU A 123 14.81 8.27 6.69
N GLN A 124 15.31 9.22 7.48
CA GLN A 124 16.70 9.65 7.39
C GLN A 124 17.63 8.45 7.56
N ARG A 125 17.45 7.68 8.64
CA ARG A 125 18.33 6.55 8.96
C ARG A 125 18.19 5.42 7.95
N MET A 126 16.97 5.11 7.52
CA MET A 126 16.72 4.06 6.52
C MET A 126 17.33 4.42 5.16
N GLY A 127 17.25 5.68 4.72
CA GLY A 127 17.83 6.15 3.47
C GLY A 127 19.36 6.07 3.39
N GLU A 128 20.04 6.13 4.54
CA GLU A 128 21.49 5.89 4.65
C GLU A 128 21.82 4.40 4.47
N LEU A 129 21.06 3.54 5.16
CA LEU A 129 21.35 2.12 5.30
C LEU A 129 20.93 1.28 4.09
N PHE A 130 19.87 1.69 3.38
CA PHE A 130 19.19 0.86 2.38
C PHE A 130 18.96 1.56 1.05
N GLU A 131 18.69 0.76 0.00
CA GLU A 131 17.94 1.20 -1.16
C GLU A 131 16.45 1.22 -0.81
N CYS A 132 15.94 2.36 -0.32
CA CYS A 132 14.53 2.47 0.07
C CYS A 132 13.62 2.63 -1.15
N VAL A 133 12.51 1.91 -1.16
CA VAL A 133 11.46 1.99 -2.16
C VAL A 133 10.14 2.24 -1.44
N LEU A 134 9.49 3.37 -1.73
CA LEU A 134 8.11 3.58 -1.33
C LEU A 134 7.25 2.66 -2.17
N PHE A 135 6.47 1.76 -1.56
CA PHE A 135 5.50 0.96 -2.29
C PHE A 135 4.18 1.00 -1.54
N THR A 136 3.18 1.67 -2.08
CA THR A 136 1.85 1.83 -1.47
C THR A 136 0.75 1.28 -2.36
N ALA A 137 -0.34 0.80 -1.75
CA ALA A 137 -1.58 0.47 -2.45
C ALA A 137 -2.44 1.71 -2.76
N SER A 138 -1.98 2.92 -2.41
CA SER A 138 -2.66 4.19 -2.70
C SER A 138 -2.30 4.71 -4.10
N LEU A 139 -3.12 5.64 -4.60
CA LEU A 139 -2.90 6.26 -5.92
C LEU A 139 -1.82 7.35 -5.83
N ALA A 140 -1.03 7.49 -6.91
CA ALA A 140 0.04 8.48 -7.02
C ALA A 140 -0.43 9.92 -6.72
N LYS A 141 -1.63 10.30 -7.19
CA LYS A 141 -2.21 11.65 -6.97
C LYS A 141 -2.31 12.09 -5.50
N TYR A 142 -2.29 11.14 -4.58
CA TYR A 142 -2.20 11.39 -3.14
C TYR A 142 -0.78 11.10 -2.63
N ALA A 143 -0.25 9.92 -2.96
CA ALA A 143 0.96 9.41 -2.34
C ALA A 143 2.22 10.19 -2.75
N ASP A 144 2.28 10.71 -3.99
CA ASP A 144 3.41 11.52 -4.44
C ASP A 144 3.53 12.83 -3.64
N PRO A 145 2.48 13.66 -3.54
CA PRO A 145 2.53 14.86 -2.69
C PRO A 145 2.90 14.59 -1.23
N VAL A 146 2.41 13.49 -0.65
CA VAL A 146 2.78 13.11 0.72
C VAL A 146 4.25 12.74 0.79
N ALA A 147 4.74 11.91 -0.13
CA ALA A 147 6.13 11.50 -0.18
C ALA A 147 7.09 12.68 -0.39
N ASP A 148 6.71 13.67 -1.20
CA ASP A 148 7.48 14.90 -1.42
C ASP A 148 7.66 15.73 -0.14
N LEU A 149 6.62 15.79 0.71
CA LEU A 149 6.68 16.52 1.99
C LEU A 149 7.38 15.71 3.10
N LEU A 150 7.30 14.39 3.03
CA LEU A 150 7.82 13.49 4.04
C LEU A 150 9.32 13.22 3.86
N ASP A 151 9.78 12.95 2.63
CA ASP A 151 11.15 12.55 2.33
C ASP A 151 12.08 13.76 2.08
N LYS A 152 12.59 14.32 3.18
CA LYS A 152 13.50 15.47 3.15
C LYS A 152 14.95 15.11 2.76
N TRP A 153 15.29 13.81 2.70
CA TRP A 153 16.66 13.32 2.51
C TRP A 153 16.86 12.58 1.19
N GLY A 154 15.79 12.43 0.39
CA GLY A 154 15.81 11.60 -0.81
C GLY A 154 16.05 10.12 -0.48
N ALA A 155 15.54 9.65 0.66
CA ALA A 155 15.61 8.27 1.11
C ALA A 155 15.02 7.33 0.04
N PHE A 156 13.85 7.67 -0.51
CA PHE A 156 13.19 6.84 -1.53
C PHE A 156 13.86 6.95 -2.89
N ARG A 157 14.44 5.83 -3.35
CA ARG A 157 15.08 5.72 -4.68
C ARG A 157 14.07 5.54 -5.81
N ALA A 158 12.91 4.97 -5.46
CA ALA A 158 11.77 4.78 -6.36
C ALA A 158 10.46 4.82 -5.56
N ARG A 159 9.37 5.13 -6.27
CA ARG A 159 8.00 5.12 -5.74
C ARG A 159 7.14 4.23 -6.61
N LEU A 160 6.44 3.30 -5.99
CA LEU A 160 5.53 2.35 -6.61
C LEU A 160 4.15 2.53 -5.96
N PHE A 161 3.13 2.63 -6.81
CA PHE A 161 1.76 2.91 -6.39
C PHE A 161 0.86 1.71 -6.67
N ARG A 162 -0.45 1.91 -6.47
CA ARG A 162 -1.49 0.90 -6.69
C ARG A 162 -1.35 0.10 -7.98
N GLU A 163 -1.01 0.76 -9.09
CA GLU A 163 -0.89 0.14 -10.42
C GLU A 163 0.27 -0.87 -10.49
N SER A 164 1.23 -0.78 -9.58
CA SER A 164 2.35 -1.72 -9.44
C SER A 164 1.99 -2.95 -8.62
N CYS A 165 0.94 -2.88 -7.79
CA CYS A 165 0.45 -4.01 -7.02
C CYS A 165 -0.17 -5.09 -7.92
N VAL A 166 -0.21 -6.33 -7.43
CA VAL A 166 -1.00 -7.42 -7.99
C VAL A 166 -2.33 -7.47 -7.25
N PHE A 167 -3.45 -7.35 -7.94
CA PHE A 167 -4.76 -7.55 -7.31
C PHE A 167 -5.05 -9.05 -7.18
N HIS A 168 -4.95 -9.58 -5.97
CA HIS A 168 -5.08 -11.01 -5.67
C HIS A 168 -6.10 -11.23 -4.55
N ARG A 169 -7.17 -11.97 -4.85
CA ARG A 169 -8.24 -12.34 -3.89
C ARG A 169 -8.77 -11.14 -3.09
N GLY A 170 -9.05 -10.04 -3.78
CA GLY A 170 -9.57 -8.80 -3.16
C GLY A 170 -8.53 -7.93 -2.47
N ASN A 171 -7.24 -8.30 -2.49
CA ASN A 171 -6.16 -7.55 -1.85
C ASN A 171 -5.15 -7.02 -2.86
N TYR A 172 -4.56 -5.86 -2.58
CA TYR A 172 -3.41 -5.35 -3.31
C TYR A 172 -2.14 -5.95 -2.71
N VAL A 173 -1.50 -6.86 -3.45
CA VAL A 173 -0.30 -7.58 -3.04
C VAL A 173 0.94 -6.95 -3.69
N LYS A 174 1.96 -6.70 -2.88
CA LYS A 174 3.27 -6.18 -3.28
C LYS A 174 4.19 -7.35 -3.59
N ASP A 175 4.09 -7.86 -4.83
CA ASP A 175 4.91 -8.99 -5.26
C ASP A 175 6.38 -8.59 -5.45
N LEU A 176 7.20 -8.90 -4.45
CA LEU A 176 8.63 -8.55 -4.39
C LEU A 176 9.45 -9.18 -5.52
N SER A 177 8.99 -10.30 -6.11
CA SER A 177 9.68 -10.96 -7.23
C SER A 177 9.71 -10.10 -8.49
N ARG A 178 8.80 -9.12 -8.59
CA ARG A 178 8.70 -8.19 -9.73
C ARG A 178 9.68 -7.01 -9.62
N LEU A 179 10.35 -6.82 -8.49
CA LEU A 179 11.22 -5.67 -8.26
C LEU A 179 12.54 -5.72 -9.05
N GLY A 180 12.97 -6.89 -9.50
CA GLY A 180 14.29 -7.02 -10.14
C GLY A 180 15.43 -6.87 -9.14
N ARG A 181 15.25 -7.42 -7.94
CA ARG A 181 16.23 -7.53 -6.85
C ARG A 181 16.26 -8.99 -6.38
N ASP A 182 17.37 -9.44 -5.83
CA ASP A 182 17.44 -10.77 -5.20
C ASP A 182 16.57 -10.78 -3.94
N LEU A 183 15.61 -11.72 -3.83
CA LEU A 183 14.74 -11.87 -2.66
C LEU A 183 15.51 -12.05 -1.36
N ARG A 184 16.72 -12.61 -1.36
CA ARG A 184 17.58 -12.71 -0.16
C ARG A 184 18.06 -11.35 0.33
N ARG A 185 17.88 -10.31 -0.49
CA ARG A 185 18.32 -8.93 -0.26
C ARG A 185 17.17 -7.92 -0.26
N ILE A 186 15.93 -8.38 -0.09
CA ILE A 186 14.74 -7.52 0.01
C ILE A 186 14.09 -7.69 1.37
N ILE A 187 13.71 -6.56 1.97
CA ILE A 187 12.86 -6.50 3.16
C ILE A 187 11.59 -5.73 2.79
N ILE A 188 10.44 -6.11 3.35
CA ILE A 188 9.21 -5.32 3.26
C ILE A 188 8.72 -4.92 4.66
N VAL A 189 8.38 -3.65 4.83
CA VAL A 189 7.82 -3.05 6.04
C VAL A 189 6.42 -2.58 5.70
N ASP A 190 5.43 -3.24 6.29
CA ASP A 190 4.02 -3.04 5.94
C ASP A 190 3.14 -3.50 7.10
N ASN A 191 2.13 -2.72 7.42
CA ASN A 191 1.21 -2.99 8.52
C ASN A 191 0.18 -4.09 8.19
N SER A 192 0.02 -4.44 6.90
CA SER A 192 -0.97 -5.40 6.43
C SER A 192 -0.33 -6.71 5.95
N PRO A 193 -0.56 -7.85 6.64
CA PRO A 193 -0.09 -9.16 6.21
C PRO A 193 -0.54 -9.59 4.81
N ALA A 194 -1.67 -9.07 4.33
CA ALA A 194 -2.15 -9.35 2.98
C ALA A 194 -1.22 -8.76 1.90
N SER A 195 -0.56 -7.63 2.18
CA SER A 195 0.32 -6.94 1.23
C SER A 195 1.53 -7.78 0.83
N TYR A 196 2.06 -8.61 1.74
CA TYR A 196 3.23 -9.46 1.51
C TYR A 196 2.91 -10.95 1.55
N ILE A 197 1.68 -11.34 1.26
CA ILE A 197 1.23 -12.75 1.34
C ILE A 197 2.08 -13.71 0.49
N PHE A 198 2.70 -13.24 -0.60
CA PHE A 198 3.60 -14.04 -1.43
C PHE A 198 5.02 -14.17 -0.86
N HIS A 199 5.44 -13.23 -0.01
CA HIS A 199 6.81 -13.13 0.50
C HIS A 199 6.82 -12.91 2.03
N PRO A 200 6.13 -13.76 2.81
CA PRO A 200 5.96 -13.52 4.23
C PRO A 200 7.30 -13.56 4.97
N ASP A 201 8.30 -14.29 4.48
CA ASP A 201 9.63 -14.43 5.10
C ASP A 201 10.56 -13.22 4.86
N ASN A 202 10.15 -12.26 4.02
CA ASN A 202 10.83 -10.99 3.80
C ASN A 202 10.27 -9.85 4.67
N ALA A 203 9.18 -10.11 5.40
CA ALA A 203 8.44 -9.07 6.08
C ALA A 203 9.01 -8.76 7.47
N VAL A 204 9.07 -7.46 7.78
CA VAL A 204 9.11 -6.92 9.13
C VAL A 204 7.73 -6.32 9.39
N PRO A 205 6.83 -7.04 10.06
CA PRO A 205 5.50 -6.53 10.38
C PRO A 205 5.60 -5.32 11.29
N VAL A 206 4.69 -4.37 11.11
CA VAL A 206 4.54 -3.20 11.99
C VAL A 206 3.08 -3.04 12.39
N ALA A 207 2.81 -2.48 13.56
CA ALA A 207 1.47 -2.13 13.96
C ALA A 207 0.93 -1.01 13.06
N SER A 208 -0.37 -1.09 12.79
CA SER A 208 -1.10 -0.01 12.12
C SER A 208 -1.18 1.19 13.04
N TRP A 209 -0.84 2.36 12.52
CA TRP A 209 -0.86 3.62 13.25
C TRP A 209 -1.92 4.58 12.71
N PHE A 210 -2.57 5.31 13.62
CA PHE A 210 -3.67 6.23 13.27
C PHE A 210 -3.44 7.63 13.87
N ASP A 211 -3.36 7.73 15.19
CA ASP A 211 -3.27 9.03 15.88
C ASP A 211 -2.55 8.98 17.24
N ASN A 212 -2.04 7.81 17.65
CA ASN A 212 -1.34 7.67 18.93
C ASN A 212 0.02 8.36 18.88
N MET A 213 0.11 9.56 19.46
CA MET A 213 1.36 10.34 19.50
C MET A 213 2.41 9.81 20.48
N ALA A 214 2.07 8.80 21.31
CA ALA A 214 3.03 8.10 22.16
C ALA A 214 3.61 6.83 21.49
N ASP A 215 3.28 6.58 20.22
CA ASP A 215 3.86 5.49 19.43
C ASP A 215 5.38 5.67 19.27
N THR A 216 6.13 4.59 19.45
CA THR A 216 7.60 4.56 19.30
C THR A 216 8.06 3.50 18.31
N GLU A 217 7.15 2.83 17.60
CA GLU A 217 7.49 1.60 16.87
C GLU A 217 8.55 1.84 15.79
N LEU A 218 8.44 2.96 15.04
CA LEU A 218 9.45 3.30 14.03
C LEU A 218 10.84 3.52 14.65
N LEU A 219 10.91 4.16 15.82
CA LEU A 219 12.16 4.37 16.55
C LEU A 219 12.72 3.04 17.06
N ASP A 220 11.86 2.21 17.67
CA ASP A 220 12.23 0.93 18.26
C ASP A 220 12.71 -0.10 17.23
N LEU A 221 12.28 0.04 15.97
CA LEU A 221 12.72 -0.80 14.85
C LEU A 221 14.11 -0.43 14.31
N LEU A 222 14.60 0.79 14.52
CA LEU A 222 15.90 1.22 13.96
C LEU A 222 17.07 0.30 14.36
N PRO A 223 17.26 -0.08 15.64
CA PRO A 223 18.32 -1.01 16.02
C PRO A 223 18.21 -2.38 15.34
N PHE A 224 17.01 -2.80 14.94
CA PHE A 224 16.82 -4.04 14.19
C PHE A 224 17.22 -3.89 12.72
N PHE A 225 16.80 -2.81 12.07
CA PHE A 225 17.21 -2.50 10.72
C PHE A 225 18.73 -2.28 10.60
N GLU A 226 19.37 -1.68 11.59
CA GLU A 226 20.84 -1.57 11.63
C GLU A 226 21.57 -2.91 11.73
N ARG A 227 20.93 -3.95 12.29
CA ARG A 227 21.47 -5.32 12.26
C ARG A 227 21.24 -5.96 10.90
N LEU A 228 20.04 -5.78 10.34
CA LEU A 228 19.69 -6.33 9.02
C LEU A 228 20.57 -5.75 7.90
N SER A 229 20.91 -4.45 7.93
CA SER A 229 21.73 -3.82 6.89
C SER A 229 23.13 -4.44 6.72
N LYS A 230 23.58 -5.23 7.70
CA LYS A 230 24.90 -5.88 7.73
C LYS A 230 24.88 -7.33 7.27
N VAL A 231 23.71 -7.90 6.98
CA VAL A 231 23.61 -9.31 6.54
C VAL A 231 23.58 -9.41 5.02
N GLU A 232 24.10 -10.51 4.49
CA GLU A 232 24.02 -10.81 3.06
C GLU A 232 22.68 -11.43 2.66
N ASP A 233 22.09 -12.21 3.58
CA ASP A 233 20.82 -12.91 3.42
C ASP A 233 19.88 -12.60 4.60
N VAL A 234 18.79 -11.91 4.30
CA VAL A 234 17.80 -11.49 5.30
C VAL A 234 17.13 -12.67 6.01
N TYR A 235 17.01 -13.83 5.35
CA TYR A 235 16.35 -15.00 5.93
C TYR A 235 17.13 -15.58 7.11
N ALA A 236 18.43 -15.34 7.21
CA ALA A 236 19.25 -15.77 8.35
C ALA A 236 18.79 -15.13 9.67
N VAL A 237 18.12 -13.98 9.58
CA VAL A 237 17.61 -13.20 10.72
C VAL A 237 16.09 -13.30 10.81
N LEU A 238 15.37 -13.01 9.71
CA LEU A 238 13.91 -12.89 9.72
C LEU A 238 13.20 -14.21 10.07
N LYS A 239 13.71 -15.36 9.59
CA LYS A 239 13.12 -16.67 9.94
C LYS A 239 13.29 -17.03 11.42
N LYS A 240 14.40 -16.62 12.04
CA LYS A 240 14.67 -16.88 13.47
C LYS A 240 13.81 -16.01 14.40
N GLN A 241 13.47 -14.79 13.99
CA GLN A 241 12.56 -13.97 14.77
C GLN A 241 11.15 -14.57 14.80
N ARG A 242 10.69 -15.07 13.65
CA ARG A 242 9.35 -15.66 13.55
C ARG A 242 9.13 -16.90 14.41
N THR A 243 10.18 -17.65 14.74
CA THR A 243 10.08 -18.80 15.63
C THR A 243 10.08 -18.44 17.11
N ASN A 244 10.45 -17.20 17.45
CA ASN A 244 10.61 -16.73 18.83
C ASN A 244 9.49 -15.76 19.28
N SER A 245 8.63 -15.34 18.35
CA SER A 245 7.43 -14.52 18.59
C SER A 245 6.18 -15.39 18.58
#